data_AF-A0A7S2R273-F1
#
_entry.id   AF-A0A7S2R273-F1
#
_cell.length_a   1.000
_cell.length_b   1.000
_cell.length_c   1.000
_cell.angle_alpha   90.00
_cell.angle_beta   90.00
_cell.angle_gamma   90.00
#
_symmetry.space_group_name_H-M   'P 1'
#
loop_
_entity.id
_entity.type
_entity.pdbx_description
1 polymer ?
#
loop_
_entity_poly.entity_id
_entity_poly.type
_entity_poly.pdbx_seq_one_letter_code
_entity_poly.pdbx_strand_id
1 'polypeptide(L)'
;GNEKVKPTQFSYGSVLNAWAKSSEKDASVKALALFRRMEDIYQKEESDVRPNAHCYNAVINAIAKSNESDKAKTSYQILSEMVGSYEKGNFNAKPNVLTYSTVLNACAYTRGTADDRDVAFQIARSCFRDIISSKFEMKPNNVTFSMFILACSRLVPKEKREDNYVLIESVFKECCKLGLVDVKVILNLRRAVSPELLKQLLKGTSLVENRRNIELRDLPTEWRCNIISR
;
A
#
# COMPACT_ATOMS: atom_id res chain seq x y z
N GLY A 1 -23.39 1.13 30.98
CA GLY A 1 -22.20 0.31 30.66
C GLY A 1 -21.42 0.09 31.93
N ASN A 2 -20.77 -1.07 32.11
CA ASN A 2 -20.05 -1.37 33.35
C ASN A 2 -18.80 -0.48 33.47
N GLU A 3 -18.81 0.47 34.42
CA GLU A 3 -17.73 1.44 34.68
C GLU A 3 -16.39 0.77 35.09
N LYS A 4 -16.41 -0.53 35.39
CA LYS A 4 -15.23 -1.29 35.85
C LYS A 4 -14.35 -1.84 34.72
N VAL A 5 -14.76 -1.77 33.45
CA VAL A 5 -13.95 -2.26 32.32
C VAL A 5 -13.56 -1.10 31.42
N LYS A 6 -12.39 -0.50 31.70
CA LYS A 6 -11.82 0.54 30.83
C LYS A 6 -11.38 -0.08 29.50
N PRO A 7 -11.66 0.55 28.35
CA PRO A 7 -11.18 0.07 27.05
C PRO A 7 -9.65 -0.03 27.03
N THR A 8 -9.12 -1.11 26.45
CA THR A 8 -7.67 -1.33 26.29
C THR A 8 -7.23 -1.12 24.85
N GLN A 9 -5.92 -0.97 24.61
CA GLN A 9 -5.34 -0.95 23.25
C GLN A 9 -5.85 -2.12 22.38
N PHE A 10 -5.98 -3.32 22.96
CA PHE A 10 -6.53 -4.50 22.30
C PHE A 10 -8.02 -4.38 21.94
N SER A 11 -8.81 -3.80 22.83
CA SER A 11 -10.25 -3.59 22.61
C SER A 11 -10.47 -2.62 21.44
N TYR A 12 -9.72 -1.52 21.41
CA TYR A 12 -9.71 -0.58 20.28
C TYR A 12 -9.24 -1.25 18.98
N GLY A 13 -8.11 -1.97 19.01
CA GLY A 13 -7.57 -2.67 17.86
C GLY A 13 -8.58 -3.67 17.25
N SER A 14 -9.32 -4.38 18.09
CA SER A 14 -10.33 -5.35 17.65
C SER A 14 -11.48 -4.67 16.89
N VAL A 15 -12.00 -3.56 17.41
CA VAL A 15 -13.09 -2.81 16.76
C VAL A 15 -12.59 -2.12 15.48
N LEU A 16 -11.39 -1.56 15.48
CA LEU A 16 -10.77 -0.98 14.28
C LEU A 16 -10.61 -2.04 13.18
N ASN A 17 -10.14 -3.24 13.54
CA ASN A 17 -10.01 -4.35 12.59
C ASN A 17 -11.37 -4.83 12.07
N ALA A 18 -12.42 -4.81 12.90
CA ALA A 18 -13.78 -5.09 12.46
C ALA A 18 -14.25 -4.07 11.41
N TRP A 19 -14.04 -2.78 11.64
CA TRP A 19 -14.34 -1.74 10.65
C TRP A 19 -13.52 -1.89 9.37
N ALA A 20 -12.23 -2.23 9.48
CA ALA A 20 -11.35 -2.45 8.33
C ALA A 20 -11.75 -3.66 7.45
N LYS A 21 -12.58 -4.57 7.99
CA LYS A 21 -13.15 -5.71 7.28
C LYS A 21 -14.61 -5.49 6.87
N SER A 22 -15.26 -4.45 7.37
CA SER A 22 -16.64 -4.14 7.05
C SER A 22 -16.79 -3.64 5.61
N SER A 23 -17.92 -3.96 4.99
CA SER A 23 -18.35 -3.41 3.70
C SER A 23 -19.30 -2.23 3.84
N GLU A 24 -19.56 -1.76 5.07
CA GLU A 24 -20.37 -0.56 5.30
C GLU A 24 -19.73 0.68 4.68
N LYS A 25 -20.58 1.54 4.08
CA LYS A 25 -20.13 2.76 3.40
C LYS A 25 -19.32 3.67 4.31
N ASP A 26 -19.73 3.82 5.57
CA ASP A 26 -19.12 4.73 6.53
C ASP A 26 -18.07 4.04 7.42
N ALA A 27 -17.64 2.82 7.08
CA ALA A 27 -16.69 2.06 7.89
C ALA A 27 -15.36 2.81 8.09
N SER A 28 -14.86 3.50 7.05
CA SER A 28 -13.64 4.32 7.14
C SER A 28 -13.83 5.51 8.08
N VAL A 29 -14.96 6.19 8.02
CA VAL A 29 -15.30 7.34 8.88
C VAL A 29 -15.40 6.88 10.33
N LYS A 30 -16.10 5.78 10.60
CA LYS A 30 -16.22 5.20 11.96
C LYS A 30 -14.87 4.72 12.49
N ALA A 31 -14.05 4.07 11.67
CA ALA A 31 -12.70 3.65 12.06
C ALA A 31 -11.82 4.85 12.41
N LEU A 32 -11.85 5.90 11.59
CA LEU A 32 -11.08 7.12 11.84
C LEU A 32 -11.56 7.83 13.10
N ALA A 33 -12.86 8.01 13.30
CA ALA A 33 -13.41 8.62 14.50
C ALA A 33 -13.02 7.85 15.78
N LEU A 34 -13.08 6.52 15.74
CA LEU A 34 -12.64 5.68 16.86
C LEU A 34 -11.14 5.80 17.11
N PHE A 35 -10.33 5.85 16.05
CA PHE A 35 -8.89 6.03 16.13
C PHE A 35 -8.53 7.40 16.75
N ARG A 36 -9.16 8.49 16.31
CA ARG A 36 -8.96 9.83 16.90
C ARG A 36 -9.36 9.88 18.36
N ARG A 37 -10.44 9.20 18.75
CA ARG A 37 -10.83 9.06 20.16
C ARG A 37 -9.76 8.33 20.99
N MET A 38 -9.15 7.29 20.44
CA MET A 38 -8.06 6.56 21.10
C MET A 38 -6.84 7.48 21.32
N GLU A 39 -6.48 8.30 20.33
CA GLU A 39 -5.41 9.30 20.45
C GLU A 39 -5.71 10.36 21.52
N ASP A 40 -6.94 10.89 21.53
CA ASP A 40 -7.38 11.91 22.49
C ASP A 40 -7.34 11.41 23.94
N ILE A 41 -7.80 10.18 24.19
CA ILE A 41 -7.75 9.56 25.53
C ILE A 41 -6.31 9.33 25.98
N TYR A 42 -5.43 8.89 25.07
CA TYR A 42 -4.01 8.75 25.39
C TYR A 42 -3.38 10.10 25.75
N GLN A 43 -3.66 11.16 24.99
CA GLN A 43 -3.10 12.50 25.24
C GLN A 43 -3.61 13.14 26.53
N LYS A 44 -4.87 12.90 26.92
CA LYS A 44 -5.48 13.50 28.12
C LYS A 44 -5.17 12.75 29.40
N GLU A 45 -5.10 11.42 29.35
CA GLU A 45 -5.05 10.58 30.55
C GLU A 45 -3.71 9.85 30.73
N GLU A 46 -2.75 10.03 29.82
CA GLU A 46 -1.51 9.21 29.73
C GLU A 46 -1.79 7.71 29.85
N SER A 47 -2.90 7.27 29.26
CA SER A 47 -3.44 5.94 29.48
C SER A 47 -2.75 4.87 28.62
N ASP A 48 -2.88 3.59 29.01
CA ASP A 48 -2.34 2.43 28.30
C ASP A 48 -3.00 2.16 26.92
N VAL A 49 -3.78 3.11 26.40
CA VAL A 49 -4.46 3.03 25.10
C VAL A 49 -3.68 3.73 23.98
N ARG A 50 -2.38 4.02 24.17
CA ARG A 50 -1.53 4.59 23.11
C ARG A 50 -1.64 3.76 21.82
N PRO A 51 -1.95 4.33 20.64
CA PRO A 51 -2.05 3.56 19.40
C PRO A 51 -0.75 2.84 19.04
N ASN A 52 -0.85 1.56 18.66
CA ASN A 52 0.26 0.77 18.14
C ASN A 52 0.13 0.56 16.63
N ALA A 53 1.10 -0.13 16.02
CA ALA A 53 1.12 -0.41 14.60
C ALA A 53 -0.14 -1.15 14.10
N HIS A 54 -0.75 -1.99 14.92
CA HIS A 54 -1.99 -2.67 14.56
C HIS A 54 -3.16 -1.68 14.42
N CYS A 55 -3.30 -0.74 15.35
CA CYS A 55 -4.33 0.31 15.31
C CYS A 55 -4.16 1.20 14.06
N TYR A 56 -2.95 1.70 13.80
CA TYR A 56 -2.64 2.49 12.61
C TYR A 56 -2.94 1.73 11.31
N ASN A 57 -2.48 0.48 11.20
CA ASN A 57 -2.72 -0.34 10.02
C ASN A 57 -4.21 -0.62 9.78
N ALA A 58 -4.98 -0.84 10.84
CA ALA A 58 -6.41 -1.09 10.74
C ALA A 58 -7.15 0.12 10.17
N VAL A 59 -6.88 1.33 10.67
CA VAL A 59 -7.54 2.55 10.16
C VAL A 59 -7.10 2.88 8.72
N ILE A 60 -5.81 2.75 8.40
CA ILE A 60 -5.29 2.94 7.03
C ILE A 60 -5.96 1.95 6.08
N ASN A 61 -6.12 0.69 6.48
CA ASN A 61 -6.78 -0.33 5.66
C ASN A 61 -8.28 -0.04 5.45
N ALA A 62 -8.98 0.45 6.48
CA ALA A 62 -10.37 0.89 6.35
C ALA A 62 -10.51 2.04 5.34
N ILE A 63 -9.62 3.04 5.40
CA ILE A 63 -9.57 4.17 4.46
C ILE A 63 -9.23 3.69 3.05
N ALA A 64 -8.21 2.83 2.89
CA ALA A 64 -7.78 2.32 1.58
C ALA A 64 -8.88 1.56 0.82
N LYS A 65 -9.77 0.87 1.56
CA LYS A 65 -10.91 0.14 0.99
C LYS A 65 -12.14 1.01 0.72
N SER A 66 -12.17 2.24 1.25
CA SER A 66 -13.29 3.15 1.04
C SER A 66 -13.37 3.65 -0.40
N ASN A 67 -14.52 4.23 -0.75
CA ASN A 67 -14.74 4.89 -2.02
C ASN A 67 -14.45 6.40 -1.99
N GLU A 68 -13.84 6.89 -0.90
CA GLU A 68 -13.48 8.31 -0.76
C GLU A 68 -12.42 8.71 -1.79
N SER A 69 -12.55 9.91 -2.38
CA SER A 69 -11.61 10.43 -3.37
C SER A 69 -10.27 10.82 -2.73
N ASP A 70 -10.30 11.29 -1.48
CA ASP A 70 -9.14 11.74 -0.71
C ASP A 70 -8.40 10.60 0.00
N LYS A 71 -8.83 9.34 -0.17
CA LYS A 71 -8.31 8.18 0.60
C LYS A 71 -6.78 8.04 0.56
N ALA A 72 -6.12 8.42 -0.53
CA ALA A 72 -4.66 8.41 -0.63
C ALA A 72 -4.03 9.42 0.33
N LYS A 73 -4.54 10.65 0.33
CA LYS A 73 -4.07 11.74 1.19
C LYS A 73 -4.32 11.42 2.66
N THR A 74 -5.53 10.97 3.00
CA THR A 74 -5.91 10.63 4.37
C THR A 74 -5.11 9.43 4.88
N SER A 75 -4.92 8.38 4.06
CA SER A 75 -4.07 7.23 4.42
C SER A 75 -2.61 7.65 4.66
N TYR A 76 -2.06 8.53 3.82
CA TYR A 76 -0.69 9.02 3.96
C TYR A 76 -0.53 9.95 5.17
N GLN A 77 -1.55 10.73 5.51
CA GLN A 77 -1.56 11.54 6.73
C GLN A 77 -1.45 10.63 7.97
N ILE A 78 -2.27 9.58 8.06
CA ILE A 78 -2.20 8.63 9.19
C ILE A 78 -0.85 7.90 9.23
N LEU A 79 -0.26 7.54 8.08
CA LEU A 79 1.10 7.00 8.02
C LEU A 79 2.13 8.01 8.55
N SER A 80 2.00 9.28 8.20
CA SER A 80 2.93 10.34 8.65
C SER A 80 2.82 10.57 10.16
N GLU A 81 1.62 10.51 10.71
CA GLU A 81 1.37 10.53 12.15
C GLU A 81 1.97 9.29 12.84
N MET A 82 1.85 8.10 12.24
CA MET A 82 2.50 6.87 12.74
C MET A 82 4.02 7.00 12.81
N VAL A 83 4.64 7.54 11.73
CA VAL A 83 6.07 7.82 11.68
C VAL A 83 6.48 8.79 12.78
N GLY A 84 5.79 9.93 12.90
CA GLY A 84 6.08 10.91 13.94
C GLY A 84 5.86 10.37 15.36
N SER A 85 4.87 9.49 15.56
CA SER A 85 4.63 8.80 16.83
C SER A 85 5.81 7.89 17.19
N TYR A 86 6.31 7.10 16.23
CA TYR A 86 7.48 6.24 16.41
C TYR A 86 8.74 7.04 16.73
N GLU A 87 9.01 8.12 15.99
CA GLU A 87 10.16 9.00 16.20
C GLU A 87 10.12 9.70 17.58
N LYS A 88 8.92 9.96 18.12
CA LYS A 88 8.70 10.45 19.49
C LYS A 88 8.73 9.34 20.56
N GLY A 89 9.29 8.17 20.25
CA GLY A 89 9.49 7.07 21.19
C GLY A 89 8.33 6.09 21.32
N ASN A 90 7.31 6.14 20.44
CA ASN A 90 6.30 5.07 20.37
C ASN A 90 6.81 3.87 19.57
N PHE A 91 7.74 3.08 20.12
CA PHE A 91 8.33 1.96 19.39
C PHE A 91 7.31 0.89 18.97
N ASN A 92 6.18 0.81 19.67
CA ASN A 92 5.05 -0.07 19.31
C ASN A 92 4.30 0.38 18.04
N ALA A 93 4.55 1.59 17.55
CA ALA A 93 4.01 2.13 16.30
C ALA A 93 5.05 2.12 15.16
N LYS A 94 6.08 1.26 15.19
CA LYS A 94 7.07 1.14 14.10
C LYS A 94 6.36 0.86 12.75
N PRO A 95 6.48 1.76 11.76
CA PRO A 95 5.95 1.52 10.41
C PRO A 95 6.64 0.31 9.77
N ASN A 96 5.90 -0.43 8.96
CA ASN A 96 6.43 -1.60 8.26
C ASN A 96 5.93 -1.68 6.81
N VAL A 97 6.41 -2.69 6.08
CA VAL A 97 6.05 -2.88 4.67
C VAL A 97 4.53 -2.98 4.48
N LEU A 98 3.80 -3.62 5.39
CA LEU A 98 2.34 -3.72 5.30
C LEU A 98 1.68 -2.33 5.37
N THR A 99 2.13 -1.46 6.27
CA THR A 99 1.62 -0.09 6.40
C THR A 99 1.77 0.67 5.08
N TYR A 100 2.98 0.70 4.54
CA TYR A 100 3.26 1.42 3.29
C TYR A 100 2.59 0.76 2.07
N SER A 101 2.55 -0.57 1.97
CA SER A 101 1.82 -1.27 0.90
C SER A 101 0.32 -0.96 0.93
N THR A 102 -0.26 -0.76 2.12
CA THR A 102 -1.68 -0.40 2.27
C THR A 102 -1.95 1.02 1.77
N VAL A 103 -1.04 1.97 2.05
CA VAL A 103 -1.10 3.33 1.48
C VAL A 103 -0.92 3.31 -0.05
N LEU A 104 0.03 2.52 -0.56
CA LEU A 104 0.20 2.31 -2.01
C LEU A 104 -1.07 1.77 -2.67
N ASN A 105 -1.75 0.84 -2.02
CA ASN A 105 -3.03 0.33 -2.48
C ASN A 105 -4.11 1.42 -2.48
N ALA A 106 -4.18 2.26 -1.43
CA ALA A 106 -5.09 3.42 -1.43
C ALA A 106 -4.84 4.33 -2.65
N CYS A 107 -3.58 4.67 -2.93
CA CYS A 107 -3.18 5.46 -4.10
C CYS A 107 -3.58 4.80 -5.42
N ALA A 108 -3.25 3.52 -5.63
CA ALA A 108 -3.51 2.81 -6.88
C ALA A 108 -5.01 2.69 -7.23
N TYR A 109 -5.89 2.89 -6.26
CA TYR A 109 -7.35 2.87 -6.41
C TYR A 109 -8.01 4.23 -6.15
N THR A 110 -7.23 5.30 -6.02
CA THR A 110 -7.76 6.68 -6.02
C THR A 110 -8.45 6.98 -7.35
N ARG A 111 -9.61 7.61 -7.25
CA ARG A 111 -10.39 8.17 -8.36
C ARG A 111 -10.66 9.62 -8.03
N GLY A 112 -10.87 10.44 -9.04
CA GLY A 112 -11.14 11.87 -8.85
C GLY A 112 -10.58 12.70 -9.99
N THR A 113 -10.27 13.94 -9.67
CA THR A 113 -9.72 14.94 -10.59
C THR A 113 -8.30 14.57 -11.05
N ALA A 114 -7.74 15.35 -11.99
CA ALA A 114 -6.33 15.23 -12.33
C ALA A 114 -5.44 15.49 -11.09
N ASP A 115 -5.76 16.51 -10.31
CA ASP A 115 -5.04 16.89 -9.10
C ASP A 115 -5.06 15.78 -8.05
N ASP A 116 -6.22 15.14 -7.82
CA ASP A 116 -6.34 14.01 -6.87
C ASP A 116 -5.43 12.84 -7.28
N ARG A 117 -5.37 12.55 -8.59
CA ARG A 117 -4.53 11.47 -9.14
C ARG A 117 -3.05 11.82 -9.09
N ASP A 118 -2.69 13.06 -9.38
CA ASP A 118 -1.32 13.55 -9.29
C ASP A 118 -0.82 13.51 -7.85
N VAL A 119 -1.62 13.98 -6.89
CA VAL A 119 -1.31 13.86 -5.45
C VAL A 119 -1.14 12.39 -5.05
N ALA A 120 -2.07 11.52 -5.44
CA ALA A 120 -1.96 10.09 -5.16
C ALA A 120 -0.70 9.46 -5.77
N PHE A 121 -0.29 9.92 -6.96
CA PHE A 121 0.93 9.44 -7.62
C PHE A 121 2.19 9.88 -6.90
N GLN A 122 2.26 11.14 -6.44
CA GLN A 122 3.40 11.63 -5.64
C GLN A 122 3.52 10.89 -4.31
N ILE A 123 2.39 10.65 -3.63
CA ILE A 123 2.35 9.83 -2.41
C ILE A 123 2.85 8.42 -2.70
N ALA A 124 2.38 7.79 -3.79
CA ALA A 124 2.82 6.45 -4.17
C ALA A 124 4.32 6.40 -4.44
N ARG A 125 4.89 7.40 -5.14
CA ARG A 125 6.34 7.52 -5.37
C ARG A 125 7.11 7.66 -4.07
N SER A 126 6.64 8.49 -3.15
CA SER A 126 7.27 8.68 -1.84
C SER A 126 7.28 7.37 -1.05
N CYS A 127 6.13 6.68 -0.96
CA CYS A 127 6.01 5.41 -0.24
C CYS A 127 6.89 4.31 -0.85
N PHE A 128 6.90 4.18 -2.18
CA PHE A 128 7.72 3.20 -2.86
C PHE A 128 9.21 3.45 -2.63
N ARG A 129 9.65 4.72 -2.73
CA ARG A 129 11.04 5.10 -2.46
C ARG A 129 11.44 4.75 -1.03
N ASP A 130 10.61 5.06 -0.03
CA ASP A 130 10.88 4.76 1.39
C ASP A 130 11.04 3.24 1.62
N ILE A 131 10.24 2.40 0.95
CA ILE A 131 10.39 0.93 1.03
C ILE A 131 11.70 0.49 0.37
N ILE A 132 12.02 0.97 -0.83
CA ILE A 132 13.22 0.55 -1.57
C ILE A 132 14.50 1.02 -0.88
N SER A 133 14.49 2.20 -0.26
CA SER A 133 15.63 2.69 0.55
C SER A 133 15.75 1.98 1.91
N SER A 134 14.98 0.92 2.15
CA SER A 134 14.98 0.13 3.39
C SER A 134 14.76 0.97 4.65
N LYS A 135 13.96 2.05 4.55
CA LYS A 135 13.57 2.86 5.71
C LYS A 135 12.89 1.95 6.73
N PHE A 136 13.18 2.15 8.02
CA PHE A 136 12.72 1.27 9.12
C PHE A 136 13.05 -0.22 8.95
N GLU A 137 14.11 -0.55 8.18
CA GLU A 137 14.51 -1.93 7.85
C GLU A 137 13.42 -2.70 7.09
N MET A 138 12.53 -1.98 6.39
CA MET A 138 11.50 -2.59 5.56
C MET A 138 12.13 -3.32 4.38
N LYS A 139 11.63 -4.53 4.10
CA LYS A 139 11.96 -5.26 2.88
C LYS A 139 10.80 -5.19 1.91
N PRO A 140 11.02 -4.83 0.63
CA PRO A 140 9.97 -4.90 -0.37
C PRO A 140 9.48 -6.35 -0.55
N ASN A 141 8.24 -6.48 -1.00
CA ASN A 141 7.64 -7.76 -1.41
C ASN A 141 6.97 -7.61 -2.79
N ASN A 142 6.45 -8.71 -3.33
CA ASN A 142 5.72 -8.71 -4.60
C ASN A 142 4.53 -7.73 -4.63
N VAL A 143 3.84 -7.57 -3.49
CA VAL A 143 2.70 -6.65 -3.38
C VAL A 143 3.15 -5.20 -3.60
N THR A 144 4.27 -4.78 -3.03
CA THR A 144 4.83 -3.43 -3.20
C THR A 144 5.04 -3.07 -4.68
N PHE A 145 5.72 -3.94 -5.44
CA PHE A 145 5.97 -3.72 -6.86
C PHE A 145 4.68 -3.74 -7.68
N SER A 146 3.81 -4.73 -7.42
CA SER A 146 2.55 -4.86 -8.15
C SER A 146 1.65 -3.62 -7.97
N MET A 147 1.57 -3.07 -6.75
CA MET A 147 0.75 -1.89 -6.44
C MET A 147 1.34 -0.63 -7.04
N PHE A 148 2.68 -0.48 -7.02
CA PHE A 148 3.31 0.70 -7.60
C PHE A 148 3.18 0.75 -9.14
N ILE A 149 3.35 -0.38 -9.83
CA ILE A 149 3.12 -0.46 -11.28
C ILE A 149 1.64 -0.20 -11.61
N LEU A 150 0.71 -0.69 -10.77
CA LEU A 150 -0.71 -0.40 -10.94
C LEU A 150 -1.04 1.09 -10.77
N ALA A 151 -0.43 1.74 -9.77
CA ALA A 151 -0.55 3.19 -9.57
C ALA A 151 -0.03 3.95 -10.79
N CYS A 152 1.13 3.57 -11.33
CA CYS A 152 1.69 4.11 -12.56
C CYS A 152 0.73 3.99 -13.76
N SER A 153 0.05 2.84 -13.92
CA SER A 153 -0.90 2.60 -15.01
C SER A 153 -2.19 3.43 -14.92
N ARG A 154 -2.65 3.69 -13.69
CA ARG A 154 -3.97 4.28 -13.42
C ARG A 154 -3.96 5.77 -13.15
N LEU A 155 -2.93 6.26 -12.46
CA LEU A 155 -2.88 7.64 -11.99
C LEU A 155 -2.29 8.57 -13.05
N VAL A 156 -1.37 8.08 -13.88
CA VAL A 156 -0.77 8.89 -14.94
C VAL A 156 -1.76 9.09 -16.10
N PRO A 157 -2.03 10.34 -16.51
CA PRO A 157 -2.86 10.65 -17.67
C PRO A 157 -2.36 9.94 -18.93
N LYS A 158 -3.27 9.60 -19.85
CA LYS A 158 -2.93 8.79 -21.04
C LYS A 158 -1.85 9.48 -21.89
N GLU A 159 -1.93 10.80 -21.97
CA GLU A 159 -1.06 11.70 -22.73
C GLU A 159 0.38 11.70 -22.19
N LYS A 160 0.57 11.36 -20.91
CA LYS A 160 1.87 11.35 -20.21
C LYS A 160 2.36 9.95 -19.88
N ARG A 161 1.74 8.89 -20.43
CA ARG A 161 2.09 7.50 -20.07
C ARG A 161 3.51 7.13 -20.47
N GLU A 162 3.96 7.62 -21.63
CA GLU A 162 5.30 7.34 -22.15
C GLU A 162 6.38 7.90 -21.24
N ASP A 163 6.15 9.07 -20.62
CA ASP A 163 7.06 9.67 -19.63
C ASP A 163 7.33 8.73 -18.44
N ASN A 164 6.39 7.83 -18.16
CA ASN A 164 6.47 6.90 -17.03
C ASN A 164 7.10 5.54 -17.40
N TYR A 165 7.36 5.27 -18.68
CA TYR A 165 7.90 3.98 -19.12
C TYR A 165 9.29 3.69 -18.56
N VAL A 166 10.17 4.70 -18.50
CA VAL A 166 11.50 4.57 -17.90
C VAL A 166 11.40 4.18 -16.42
N LEU A 167 10.46 4.78 -15.69
CA LEU A 167 10.22 4.44 -14.28
C LEU A 167 9.67 3.01 -14.14
N ILE A 168 8.66 2.64 -14.94
CA ILE A 168 8.06 1.29 -14.89
C ILE A 168 9.10 0.22 -15.25
N GLU A 169 9.94 0.46 -16.27
CA GLU A 169 11.03 -0.42 -16.65
C GLU A 169 12.05 -0.57 -15.52
N SER A 170 12.47 0.53 -14.89
CA SER A 170 13.39 0.51 -13.75
C SER A 170 12.83 -0.31 -12.59
N VAL A 171 11.56 -0.07 -12.23
CA VAL A 171 10.84 -0.78 -11.17
C VAL A 171 10.72 -2.27 -11.48
N PHE A 172 10.37 -2.63 -12.72
CA PHE A 172 10.23 -4.02 -13.11
C PHE A 172 11.58 -4.75 -13.08
N LYS A 173 12.65 -4.15 -13.62
CA LYS A 173 14.01 -4.72 -13.55
C LYS A 173 14.45 -4.94 -12.11
N GLU A 174 14.16 -4.00 -11.22
CA GLU A 174 14.47 -4.16 -9.79
C GLU A 174 13.66 -5.29 -9.16
N CYS A 175 12.39 -5.42 -9.52
CA CYS A 175 11.55 -6.55 -9.10
C CYS A 175 12.12 -7.91 -9.55
N CYS A 176 12.62 -7.99 -10.79
CA CYS A 176 13.30 -9.19 -11.30
C CYS A 176 14.57 -9.51 -10.52
N LYS A 177 15.43 -8.52 -10.27
CA LYS A 177 16.68 -8.69 -9.50
C LYS A 177 16.42 -9.21 -8.08
N LEU A 178 15.36 -8.71 -7.45
CA LEU A 178 14.96 -9.13 -6.12
C LEU A 178 14.23 -10.49 -6.11
N GLY A 179 13.92 -11.07 -7.27
CA GLY A 179 13.18 -12.33 -7.34
C GLY A 179 11.74 -12.24 -6.82
N LEU A 180 11.10 -11.08 -6.97
CA LEU A 180 9.78 -10.74 -6.41
C LEU A 180 8.67 -10.61 -7.47
N VAL A 181 8.91 -11.05 -8.69
CA VAL A 181 7.94 -10.97 -9.79
C VAL A 181 6.86 -12.02 -9.62
N ASP A 182 5.64 -11.59 -9.29
CA ASP A 182 4.46 -12.44 -9.26
C ASP A 182 3.58 -12.25 -10.50
N VAL A 183 2.52 -13.06 -10.62
CA VAL A 183 1.57 -12.97 -11.74
C VAL A 183 0.95 -11.56 -11.82
N LYS A 184 0.67 -10.92 -10.67
CA LYS A 184 0.07 -9.58 -10.64
C LYS A 184 1.01 -8.51 -11.17
N VAL A 185 2.32 -8.61 -10.92
CA VAL A 185 3.34 -7.73 -11.50
C VAL A 185 3.27 -7.78 -13.02
N ILE A 186 3.24 -8.98 -13.61
CA ILE A 186 3.14 -9.15 -15.07
C ILE A 186 1.83 -8.59 -15.62
N LEU A 187 0.69 -8.90 -14.99
CA LEU A 187 -0.61 -8.40 -15.42
C LEU A 187 -0.71 -6.88 -15.35
N ASN A 188 -0.12 -6.26 -14.32
CA ASN A 188 -0.09 -4.81 -14.19
C ASN A 188 0.89 -4.19 -15.19
N LEU A 189 2.04 -4.82 -15.44
CA LEU A 189 3.00 -4.38 -16.46
C LEU A 189 2.34 -4.33 -17.85
N ARG A 190 1.60 -5.37 -18.25
CA ARG A 190 0.85 -5.41 -19.52
C ARG A 190 -0.14 -4.26 -19.70
N ARG A 191 -0.65 -3.69 -18.60
CA ARG A 191 -1.57 -2.55 -18.61
C ARG A 191 -0.86 -1.20 -18.52
N ALA A 192 0.39 -1.20 -18.11
CA ALA A 192 1.16 0.00 -17.78
C ALA A 192 2.03 0.48 -18.95
N VAL A 193 2.49 -0.43 -19.82
CA VAL A 193 3.42 -0.12 -20.91
C VAL A 193 2.86 -0.46 -22.30
N SER A 194 3.50 0.06 -23.35
CA SER A 194 3.17 -0.27 -24.74
C SER A 194 3.50 -1.74 -25.07
N PRO A 195 2.85 -2.34 -26.09
CA PRO A 195 3.18 -3.68 -26.55
C PRO A 195 4.65 -3.87 -26.93
N GLU A 196 5.29 -2.84 -27.50
CA GLU A 196 6.69 -2.85 -27.94
C GLU A 196 7.62 -2.95 -26.74
N LEU A 197 7.41 -2.08 -25.74
CA LEU A 197 8.19 -2.11 -24.51
C LEU A 197 7.94 -3.41 -23.72
N LEU A 198 6.69 -3.87 -23.67
CA LEU A 198 6.35 -5.15 -23.03
C LEU A 198 7.13 -6.32 -23.65
N LYS A 199 7.18 -6.41 -24.99
CA LYS A 199 7.94 -7.44 -25.70
C LYS A 199 9.44 -7.36 -25.38
N GLN A 200 9.98 -6.15 -25.26
CA GLN A 200 11.38 -5.94 -24.87
C GLN A 200 11.64 -6.41 -23.43
N LEU A 201 10.78 -6.03 -22.47
CA LEU A 201 10.92 -6.38 -21.06
C LEU A 201 10.76 -7.89 -20.79
N LEU A 202 9.93 -8.56 -21.58
CA LEU A 202 9.67 -10.00 -21.44
C LEU A 202 10.53 -10.85 -22.39
N LYS A 203 11.45 -10.26 -23.14
CA LYS A 203 12.26 -10.96 -24.14
C LYS A 203 12.99 -12.16 -23.51
N GLY A 204 12.94 -13.31 -24.18
CA GLY A 204 13.55 -14.55 -23.70
C GLY A 204 12.68 -15.33 -22.71
N THR A 205 11.46 -14.87 -22.41
CA THR A 205 10.48 -15.60 -21.60
C THR A 205 9.34 -16.14 -22.47
N SER A 206 8.64 -17.17 -21.99
CA SER A 206 7.40 -17.67 -22.60
C SER A 206 6.22 -16.68 -22.51
N LEU A 207 6.39 -15.56 -21.78
CA LEU A 207 5.34 -14.58 -21.46
C LEU A 207 5.19 -13.47 -22.52
N VAL A 208 6.08 -13.44 -23.52
CA VAL A 208 6.03 -12.50 -24.66
C VAL A 208 4.73 -12.68 -25.44
N GLU A 209 4.26 -13.92 -25.55
CA GLU A 209 2.93 -14.21 -26.10
C GLU A 209 1.86 -13.76 -25.10
N ASN A 210 0.90 -12.96 -25.57
CA ASN A 210 -0.17 -12.42 -24.72
C ASN A 210 -1.21 -13.49 -24.32
N ARG A 211 -0.78 -14.45 -23.49
CA ARG A 211 -1.62 -15.51 -22.94
C ARG A 211 -2.45 -14.95 -21.79
N ARG A 212 -3.76 -15.20 -21.80
CA ARG A 212 -4.70 -14.70 -20.76
C ARG A 212 -4.47 -15.35 -19.40
N ASN A 213 -4.12 -16.63 -19.39
CA ASN A 213 -3.83 -17.38 -18.17
C ASN A 213 -2.32 -17.50 -18.01
N ILE A 214 -1.79 -16.84 -16.97
CA ILE A 214 -0.40 -16.95 -16.54
C ILE A 214 -0.43 -17.51 -15.13
N GLU A 215 0.37 -18.53 -14.90
CA GLU A 215 0.60 -19.09 -13.58
C GLU A 215 2.00 -18.75 -13.09
N LEU A 216 2.22 -18.87 -11.78
CA LEU A 216 3.53 -18.58 -11.17
C LEU A 216 4.64 -19.47 -11.78
N ARG A 217 4.31 -20.71 -12.17
CA ARG A 217 5.24 -21.64 -12.82
C ARG A 217 5.72 -21.19 -14.19
N ASP A 218 4.98 -20.30 -14.86
CA ASP A 218 5.33 -19.77 -16.18
C ASP A 218 6.40 -18.67 -16.10
N LEU A 219 6.66 -18.15 -14.89
CA LEU A 219 7.67 -17.11 -14.67
C LEU A 219 9.07 -17.74 -14.52
N PRO A 220 10.12 -17.11 -15.07
CA PRO A 220 11.50 -17.53 -14.83
C PRO A 220 11.79 -17.70 -13.34
N THR A 221 12.43 -18.81 -12.97
CA THR A 221 12.70 -19.17 -11.56
C THR A 221 13.46 -18.07 -10.83
N GLU A 222 14.43 -17.45 -11.48
CA GLU A 222 15.22 -16.32 -10.98
C GLU A 222 14.34 -15.12 -10.60
N TRP A 223 13.26 -14.87 -11.35
CA TRP A 223 12.38 -13.72 -11.14
C TRP A 223 11.40 -13.92 -9.98
N ARG A 224 11.20 -15.15 -9.52
CA ARG A 224 10.22 -15.51 -8.47
C ARG A 224 10.83 -16.24 -7.28
N CYS A 225 12.16 -16.29 -7.18
CA CYS A 225 12.85 -17.12 -6.20
C CYS A 225 12.55 -16.72 -4.74
N ASN A 226 12.12 -15.47 -4.50
CA ASN A 226 11.76 -14.96 -3.18
C ASN A 226 10.24 -14.87 -2.97
N ILE A 227 9.43 -15.49 -3.84
CA ILE A 227 7.99 -15.62 -3.64
C ILE A 227 7.71 -16.89 -2.86
N ILE A 228 7.19 -16.71 -1.64
CA ILE A 228 6.66 -17.81 -0.85
C ILE A 228 5.35 -18.27 -1.52
N SER A 229 5.34 -19.45 -2.12
CA SER A 229 4.12 -20.12 -2.56
C SER A 229 3.28 -20.42 -1.32
N ARG A 230 2.18 -19.68 -1.13
CA ARG A 230 1.14 -20.01 -0.14
C ARG A 230 0.15 -20.98 -0.74
#